data_AF-A0A661R241-F1
#
_entry.id   AF-A0A661R241-F1
#
_cell.length_a   1.000
_cell.length_b   1.000
_cell.length_c   1.000
_cell.angle_alpha   90.00
_cell.angle_beta   90.00
_cell.angle_gamma   90.00
#
_symmetry.space_group_name_H-M   'P 1'
#
loop_
_entity.id
_entity.type
_entity.pdbx_description
1 polymer ?
#
loop_
_entity_poly.entity_id
_entity_poly.type
_entity_poly.pdbx_seq_one_letter_code
_entity_poly.pdbx_strand_id
1 'polypeptide(L)'
;MKDKAMNKRKIQQNNLAPITPAAFYTNEKDKTKLNWFLFEYAAELDTHIKRPLRRRLKRKNIGNRKIAEFCIYYSKEMKSEILDKLSGRIENVSLSYHAIEEFFPHLNDKLVDDLLTSAFDAWDSITSMCVKCSTRCISEKDNKAPMFDDPLYYE
;
A
#
# COMPACT_ATOMS: atom_id res chain seq x y z
N MET A 1 20.23 -18.27 20.27
CA MET A 1 18.79 -17.93 20.44
C MET A 1 18.30 -16.78 19.55
N LYS A 2 19.18 -15.95 18.96
CA LYS A 2 18.79 -14.85 18.04
C LYS A 2 18.38 -15.33 16.63
N ASP A 3 18.92 -16.45 16.16
CA ASP A 3 18.71 -16.94 14.78
C ASP A 3 17.31 -17.50 14.54
N LYS A 4 16.68 -18.12 15.54
CA LYS A 4 15.30 -18.64 15.43
C LYS A 4 14.26 -17.53 15.31
N ALA A 5 14.51 -16.35 15.87
CA ALA A 5 13.60 -15.21 15.83
C ALA A 5 13.67 -14.48 14.47
N MET A 6 14.88 -14.33 13.91
CA MET A 6 15.09 -13.73 12.59
C MET A 6 14.54 -14.63 11.48
N ASN A 7 14.73 -15.95 11.60
CA ASN A 7 14.19 -16.92 10.64
C ASN A 7 12.64 -17.00 10.72
N LYS A 8 12.05 -16.85 11.91
CA LYS A 8 10.57 -16.74 12.06
C LYS A 8 9.97 -15.47 11.46
N ARG A 9 10.72 -14.37 11.33
CA ARG A 9 10.27 -13.14 10.65
C ARG A 9 10.30 -13.32 9.12
N LYS A 10 11.39 -13.88 8.57
CA LYS A 10 11.49 -14.23 7.13
C LYS A 10 10.43 -15.26 6.71
N ILE A 11 10.21 -16.31 7.49
CA ILE A 11 9.20 -17.35 7.20
C ILE A 11 7.75 -16.82 7.32
N GLN A 12 7.52 -15.76 8.12
CA GLN A 12 6.20 -15.10 8.17
C GLN A 12 5.94 -14.18 6.97
N GLN A 13 6.99 -13.64 6.33
CA GLN A 13 6.87 -12.86 5.09
C GLN A 13 6.57 -13.76 3.88
N ASN A 14 7.12 -14.97 3.82
CA ASN A 14 6.98 -15.91 2.68
C ASN A 14 5.59 -16.53 2.45
N ASN A 15 4.55 -16.15 3.21
CA ASN A 15 3.17 -16.63 3.01
C ASN A 15 2.17 -15.51 2.64
N LEU A 16 2.68 -14.31 2.37
CA LEU A 16 1.90 -13.19 1.85
C LEU A 16 1.92 -13.28 0.32
N ALA A 17 0.76 -13.11 -0.33
CA ALA A 17 0.76 -12.92 -1.77
C ALA A 17 1.51 -11.60 -2.03
N PRO A 18 2.62 -11.60 -2.79
CA PRO A 18 3.41 -10.39 -2.95
C PRO A 18 2.59 -9.35 -3.72
N ILE A 19 2.55 -8.13 -3.19
CA ILE A 19 2.16 -6.96 -3.97
C ILE A 19 3.32 -6.69 -4.92
N THR A 20 3.07 -6.76 -6.22
CA THR A 20 4.12 -6.59 -7.23
C THR A 20 3.99 -5.25 -7.94
N PRO A 21 5.09 -4.65 -8.43
CA PRO A 21 5.04 -3.41 -9.20
C PRO A 21 4.17 -3.52 -10.46
N ALA A 22 4.08 -4.72 -11.05
CA ALA A 22 3.22 -5.01 -12.22
C ALA A 22 1.74 -4.66 -12.00
N ALA A 23 1.27 -4.60 -10.75
CA ALA A 23 -0.10 -4.21 -10.46
C ALA A 23 -0.39 -2.72 -10.72
N PHE A 24 0.63 -1.88 -10.93
CA PHE A 24 0.50 -0.41 -10.96
C PHE A 24 0.73 0.23 -12.33
N TYR A 25 0.92 -0.57 -13.38
CA TYR A 25 1.00 -0.10 -14.76
C TYR A 25 0.32 -1.08 -15.72
N THR A 26 -0.26 -0.56 -16.81
CA THR A 26 -0.77 -1.39 -17.93
C THR A 26 0.09 -1.26 -19.18
N ASN A 27 0.81 -0.15 -19.30
CA ASN A 27 1.69 0.17 -20.42
C ASN A 27 2.85 1.06 -19.96
N GLU A 28 3.82 1.33 -20.84
CA GLU A 28 5.00 2.14 -20.51
C GLU A 28 4.68 3.55 -20.00
N LYS A 29 3.58 4.16 -20.43
CA LYS A 29 3.19 5.51 -19.97
C LYS A 29 2.71 5.51 -18.52
N ASP A 30 2.24 4.36 -18.02
CA ASP A 30 1.81 4.23 -16.63
C ASP A 30 2.99 4.00 -15.68
N LYS A 31 4.21 3.76 -16.18
CA LYS A 31 5.41 3.57 -15.34
C LYS A 31 5.92 4.91 -14.81
N THR A 32 5.05 5.68 -14.17
CA THR A 32 5.35 7.00 -13.62
C THR A 32 5.81 6.92 -12.17
N LYS A 33 6.52 7.94 -11.72
CA LYS A 33 6.91 8.11 -10.33
C LYS A 33 5.74 8.18 -9.36
N LEU A 34 4.60 8.72 -9.77
CA LEU A 34 3.38 8.64 -8.99
C LEU A 34 2.93 7.19 -8.79
N ASN A 35 2.85 6.42 -9.88
CA ASN A 35 2.42 5.02 -9.79
C ASN A 35 3.42 4.16 -8.98
N TRP A 36 4.71 4.49 -9.00
CA TRP A 36 5.69 3.89 -8.11
C TRP A 36 5.41 4.19 -6.64
N PHE A 37 5.10 5.44 -6.31
CA PHE A 37 4.70 5.81 -4.94
C PHE A 37 3.44 5.08 -4.49
N LEU A 38 2.45 4.88 -5.37
CA LEU A 38 1.25 4.11 -5.04
C LEU A 38 1.57 2.63 -4.79
N PHE A 39 2.51 2.05 -5.53
CA PHE A 39 3.02 0.71 -5.27
C PHE A 39 3.69 0.61 -3.89
N GLU A 40 4.59 1.53 -3.57
CA GLU A 40 5.28 1.58 -2.28
C GLU A 40 4.26 1.76 -1.14
N TYR A 41 3.23 2.59 -1.33
CA TYR A 41 2.17 2.77 -0.35
C TYR A 41 1.37 1.47 -0.11
N ALA A 42 1.05 0.73 -1.17
CA ALA A 42 0.36 -0.55 -1.03
C ALA A 42 1.20 -1.58 -0.27
N ALA A 43 2.50 -1.65 -0.58
CA ALA A 43 3.43 -2.52 0.13
C ALA A 43 3.54 -2.13 1.61
N GLU A 44 3.68 -0.83 1.91
CA GLU A 44 3.74 -0.31 3.28
C GLU A 44 2.46 -0.64 4.05
N LEU A 45 1.29 -0.44 3.44
CA LEU A 45 -0.02 -0.78 4.00
C LEU A 45 -0.13 -2.27 4.35
N ASP A 46 0.30 -3.17 3.47
CA ASP A 46 0.32 -4.61 3.78
C ASP A 46 1.17 -4.91 5.02
N THR A 47 2.32 -4.22 5.19
CA THR A 47 3.14 -4.39 6.40
C THR A 47 2.46 -3.85 7.67
N HIS A 48 1.59 -2.85 7.56
CA HIS A 48 0.85 -2.25 8.68
C HIS A 48 -0.39 -3.03 9.08
N ILE A 49 -0.97 -3.84 8.19
CA ILE A 49 -2.00 -4.82 8.55
C ILE A 49 -1.35 -5.95 9.38
N LYS A 50 -1.20 -5.73 10.68
CA LYS A 50 -0.46 -6.63 11.58
C LYS A 50 -1.19 -7.96 11.80
N ARG A 51 -0.44 -8.95 12.28
CA ARG A 51 -0.91 -10.32 12.52
C ARG A 51 -2.24 -10.44 13.32
N PRO A 52 -2.51 -9.63 14.36
CA PRO A 52 -3.80 -9.68 15.07
C PRO A 52 -4.99 -9.34 14.15
N LEU A 53 -4.88 -8.30 13.34
CA LEU A 53 -5.91 -7.89 12.38
C LEU A 53 -6.07 -8.94 11.29
N ARG A 54 -4.97 -9.43 10.70
CA ARG A 54 -5.00 -10.54 9.71
C ARG A 54 -5.72 -11.78 10.22
N ARG A 55 -5.53 -12.15 11.49
CA ARG A 55 -6.24 -13.29 12.10
C ARG A 55 -7.76 -13.04 12.18
N ARG A 56 -8.18 -11.80 12.47
CA ARG A 56 -9.60 -11.43 12.53
C ARG A 56 -10.22 -11.41 11.14
N LEU A 57 -9.53 -10.84 10.15
CA LEU A 57 -9.92 -10.87 8.73
C LEU A 57 -10.04 -12.30 8.20
N LYS A 58 -9.12 -13.20 8.58
CA LYS A 58 -9.19 -14.63 8.21
C LYS A 58 -10.47 -15.31 8.70
N ARG A 59 -11.02 -14.93 9.87
CA ARG A 59 -12.31 -15.45 10.36
C ARG A 59 -13.50 -14.98 9.53
N LYS A 60 -13.31 -13.97 8.67
CA LYS A 60 -14.26 -13.47 7.67
C LYS A 60 -13.95 -13.99 6.27
N ASN A 61 -13.17 -15.06 6.14
CA ASN A 61 -12.68 -15.62 4.87
C ASN A 61 -11.81 -14.66 4.03
N ILE A 62 -11.25 -13.61 4.65
CA ILE A 62 -10.32 -12.68 4.00
C ILE A 62 -8.88 -13.16 4.29
N GLY A 63 -8.31 -13.87 3.33
CA GLY A 63 -6.92 -14.35 3.37
C GLY A 63 -5.91 -13.33 2.86
N ASN A 64 -4.61 -13.67 2.96
CA ASN A 64 -3.51 -12.78 2.56
C ASN A 64 -3.60 -12.29 1.10
N ARG A 65 -4.06 -13.14 0.18
CA ARG A 65 -4.28 -12.75 -1.22
C ARG A 65 -5.29 -11.60 -1.35
N LYS A 66 -6.42 -11.71 -0.64
CA LYS A 66 -7.47 -10.68 -0.65
C LYS A 66 -7.02 -9.40 0.05
N ILE A 67 -6.16 -9.52 1.06
CA ILE A 67 -5.52 -8.36 1.71
C ILE A 67 -4.57 -7.65 0.72
N ALA A 68 -3.73 -8.39 -0.01
CA ALA A 68 -2.86 -7.80 -1.02
C ALA A 68 -3.66 -7.09 -2.14
N GLU A 69 -4.73 -7.73 -2.63
CA GLU A 69 -5.67 -7.11 -3.57
C GLU A 69 -6.29 -5.81 -3.01
N PHE A 70 -6.66 -5.82 -1.72
CA PHE A 70 -7.18 -4.64 -1.03
C PHE A 70 -6.13 -3.52 -0.98
N CYS A 71 -4.89 -3.81 -0.58
CA CYS A 71 -3.85 -2.78 -0.53
C CYS A 71 -3.60 -2.16 -1.91
N ILE A 72 -3.57 -2.98 -2.97
CA ILE A 72 -3.45 -2.49 -4.35
C ILE A 72 -4.62 -1.58 -4.73
N TYR A 73 -5.85 -2.03 -4.45
CA TYR A 73 -7.06 -1.27 -4.72
C TYR A 73 -7.05 0.07 -3.98
N TYR A 74 -6.89 0.02 -2.65
CA TYR A 74 -6.94 1.19 -1.79
C TYR A 74 -5.88 2.23 -2.17
N SER A 75 -4.65 1.80 -2.45
CA SER A 75 -3.59 2.72 -2.88
C SER A 75 -3.88 3.35 -4.25
N LYS A 76 -4.55 2.66 -5.18
CA LYS A 76 -4.96 3.27 -6.45
C LYS A 76 -6.04 4.32 -6.27
N GLU A 77 -6.99 4.09 -5.37
CA GLU A 77 -8.05 5.06 -5.04
C GLU A 77 -7.48 6.38 -4.50
N MET A 78 -6.32 6.34 -3.84
CA MET A 78 -5.63 7.55 -3.36
C MET A 78 -5.10 8.47 -4.46
N LYS A 79 -5.04 8.01 -5.72
CA LYS A 79 -4.39 8.76 -6.81
C LYS A 79 -5.00 10.13 -7.04
N SER A 80 -6.33 10.23 -7.04
CA SER A 80 -7.04 11.50 -7.25
C SER A 80 -6.79 12.47 -6.09
N GLU A 81 -6.98 12.02 -4.85
CA GLU A 81 -6.71 12.78 -3.63
C GLU A 81 -5.28 13.37 -3.60
N ILE A 82 -4.28 12.56 -3.98
CA ILE A 82 -2.89 13.02 -4.06
C ILE A 82 -2.74 14.12 -5.12
N LEU A 83 -3.31 13.93 -6.31
CA LEU A 83 -3.24 14.93 -7.37
C LEU A 83 -3.97 16.22 -7.00
N ASP A 84 -5.10 16.12 -6.29
CA ASP A 84 -5.84 17.27 -5.78
C ASP A 84 -5.01 18.05 -4.76
N LYS A 85 -4.34 17.35 -3.84
CA LYS A 85 -3.42 17.98 -2.89
C LYS A 85 -2.24 18.66 -3.61
N LEU A 86 -1.64 18.00 -4.59
CA LEU A 86 -0.49 18.55 -5.33
C LEU A 86 -0.86 19.71 -6.25
N SER A 87 -2.11 19.78 -6.70
CA SER A 87 -2.65 20.91 -7.46
C SER A 87 -3.18 22.06 -6.58
N GLY A 88 -3.14 21.90 -5.25
CA GLY A 88 -3.64 22.89 -4.30
C GLY A 88 -5.17 22.96 -4.22
N ARG A 89 -5.89 21.98 -4.77
CA ARG A 89 -7.36 21.90 -4.70
C ARG A 89 -7.87 21.51 -3.31
N ILE A 90 -7.08 20.72 -2.58
CA ILE A 90 -7.37 20.35 -1.19
C ILE A 90 -6.15 20.62 -0.30
N GLU A 91 -6.41 20.92 0.97
CA GLU A 91 -5.34 21.18 1.95
C GLU A 91 -4.70 19.89 2.46
N ASN A 92 -5.45 18.80 2.61
CA ASN A 92 -4.94 17.55 3.15
C ASN A 92 -5.47 16.37 2.35
N VAL A 93 -4.66 15.33 2.19
CA VAL A 93 -5.10 14.05 1.61
C VAL A 93 -6.05 13.38 2.60
N SER A 94 -7.23 12.98 2.12
CA SER A 94 -8.22 12.29 2.94
C SER A 94 -8.15 10.78 2.73
N LEU A 95 -7.98 10.02 3.82
CA LEU A 95 -8.06 8.57 3.80
C LEU A 95 -9.50 8.15 4.13
N SER A 96 -10.20 7.61 3.14
CA SER A 96 -11.63 7.34 3.23
C SER A 96 -11.93 5.92 3.71
N TYR A 97 -12.96 5.77 4.54
CA TYR A 97 -13.53 4.47 4.90
C TYR A 97 -14.39 3.90 3.75
N HIS A 98 -14.91 4.74 2.83
CA HIS A 98 -15.75 4.30 1.73
C HIS A 98 -15.06 3.30 0.80
N ALA A 99 -13.78 3.51 0.48
CA ALA A 99 -13.01 2.55 -0.33
C ALA A 99 -12.87 1.19 0.37
N ILE A 100 -12.84 1.17 1.72
CA ILE A 100 -12.76 -0.07 2.50
C ILE A 100 -14.11 -0.79 2.47
N GLU A 101 -15.21 -0.07 2.66
CA GLU A 101 -16.56 -0.61 2.63
C GLU A 101 -16.95 -1.12 1.23
N GLU A 102 -16.55 -0.41 0.19
CA GLU A 102 -16.76 -0.83 -1.20
C GLU A 102 -16.03 -2.14 -1.49
N PHE A 103 -14.76 -2.24 -1.08
CA PHE A 103 -13.98 -3.46 -1.30
C PHE A 103 -14.42 -4.63 -0.40
N PHE A 104 -14.89 -4.33 0.80
CA PHE A 104 -15.30 -5.30 1.81
C PHE A 104 -16.71 -5.00 2.40
N PRO A 105 -17.78 -5.17 1.63
CA PRO A 105 -19.14 -4.73 2.00
C PRO A 105 -19.79 -5.50 3.16
N HIS A 106 -19.11 -6.50 3.70
CA HIS A 106 -19.61 -7.36 4.77
C HIS A 106 -18.76 -7.28 6.05
N LEU A 107 -17.76 -6.39 6.08
CA LEU A 107 -17.05 -6.08 7.31
C LEU A 107 -17.93 -5.26 8.24
N ASN A 108 -17.68 -5.41 9.55
CA ASN A 108 -18.28 -4.54 10.53
C ASN A 108 -17.39 -3.31 10.75
N ASP A 109 -17.97 -2.27 11.31
CA ASP A 109 -17.35 -0.96 11.52
C ASP A 109 -15.99 -1.10 12.21
N LYS A 110 -15.90 -1.93 13.25
CA LYS A 110 -14.63 -2.16 13.96
C LYS A 110 -13.51 -2.67 13.04
N LEU A 111 -13.80 -3.58 12.11
CA LEU A 111 -12.78 -4.07 11.17
C LEU A 111 -12.46 -3.05 10.09
N VAL A 112 -13.43 -2.22 9.70
CA VAL A 112 -13.21 -1.07 8.81
C VAL A 112 -12.28 -0.05 9.48
N ASP A 113 -12.57 0.34 10.73
CA ASP A 113 -11.75 1.27 11.53
C ASP A 113 -10.31 0.78 11.72
N ASP A 114 -10.12 -0.52 12.00
CA ASP A 114 -8.79 -1.09 12.17
C ASP A 114 -8.00 -1.10 10.84
N LEU A 115 -8.67 -1.33 9.71
CA LEU A 115 -8.06 -1.23 8.38
C LEU A 115 -7.71 0.22 8.04
N LEU A 116 -8.61 1.15 8.36
CA LEU A 116 -8.40 2.59 8.15
C LEU A 116 -7.23 3.09 9.00
N THR A 117 -7.14 2.67 10.25
CA THR A 117 -5.99 2.97 11.13
C THR A 117 -4.69 2.46 10.52
N SER A 118 -4.69 1.23 9.97
CA SER A 118 -3.52 0.68 9.28
C SER A 118 -3.15 1.51 8.03
N ALA A 119 -4.14 2.06 7.33
CA ALA A 119 -3.95 2.95 6.17
C ALA A 119 -3.36 4.31 6.55
N PHE A 120 -3.81 4.90 7.67
CA PHE A 120 -3.23 6.11 8.25
C PHE A 120 -1.77 5.88 8.68
N ASP A 121 -1.51 4.82 9.46
CA ASP A 121 -0.16 4.50 9.93
C ASP A 121 0.82 4.30 8.74
N ALA A 122 0.35 3.64 7.68
CA ALA A 122 1.12 3.44 6.46
C ALA A 122 1.37 4.75 5.71
N TRP A 123 0.37 5.63 5.66
CA TRP A 123 0.47 6.93 4.98
C TRP A 123 1.47 7.84 5.68
N ASP A 124 1.39 7.93 7.01
CA ASP A 124 2.33 8.70 7.82
C ASP A 124 3.75 8.13 7.70
N SER A 125 3.90 6.80 7.71
CA SER A 125 5.19 6.14 7.51
C SER A 125 5.82 6.51 6.17
N ILE A 126 5.10 6.31 5.06
CA ILE A 126 5.66 6.55 3.72
C ILE A 126 5.94 8.03 3.45
N THR A 127 5.06 8.93 3.89
CA THR A 127 5.23 10.37 3.69
C THR A 127 6.36 10.93 4.54
N SER A 128 6.58 10.42 5.76
CA SER A 128 7.73 10.77 6.58
C SER A 128 9.07 10.37 5.91
N MET A 129 9.09 9.26 5.18
CA MET A 129 10.25 8.82 4.40
C MET A 129 10.47 9.65 3.15
N CYS A 130 9.40 10.13 2.51
CA CYS A 130 9.47 10.96 1.32
C CYS A 130 10.25 12.27 1.54
N VAL A 131 10.27 12.82 2.76
CA VAL A 131 11.05 14.03 3.08
C VAL A 131 12.56 13.80 2.94
N LYS A 132 13.02 12.55 3.09
CA LYS A 132 14.45 12.18 3.07
C LYS A 132 14.85 11.41 1.80
N CYS A 133 13.88 10.86 1.09
CA CYS A 133 14.11 10.01 -0.07
C CYS A 133 14.54 10.83 -1.30
N SER A 134 15.62 10.41 -1.96
CA SER A 134 16.14 11.06 -3.16
C SER A 134 15.34 10.74 -4.43
N THR A 135 14.45 9.74 -4.41
CA THR A 135 13.68 9.29 -5.58
C THR A 135 12.70 10.35 -6.08
N ARG A 136 12.27 11.28 -5.23
CA ARG A 136 11.41 12.42 -5.60
C ARG A 136 10.10 11.99 -6.28
N CYS A 137 9.51 10.88 -5.82
CA CYS A 137 8.35 10.28 -6.48
C CYS A 137 7.16 11.25 -6.63
N ILE A 138 6.94 12.07 -5.60
CA ILE A 138 5.83 13.03 -5.55
C ILE A 138 6.11 14.32 -6.31
N SER A 139 7.31 14.90 -6.19
CA SER A 139 7.66 16.14 -6.87
C SER A 139 7.90 15.96 -8.37
N GLU A 140 8.33 14.77 -8.78
CA GLU A 140 8.56 14.39 -10.18
C GLU A 140 7.49 13.39 -10.67
N LYS A 141 6.25 13.49 -10.17
CA LYS A 141 5.14 12.53 -10.33
C LYS A 141 4.89 12.01 -11.75
N ASP A 142 5.13 12.86 -12.76
CA ASP A 142 4.87 12.56 -14.17
C ASP A 142 6.08 11.93 -14.89
N ASN A 143 7.27 11.96 -14.26
CA ASN A 143 8.47 11.35 -14.83
C ASN A 143 8.39 9.83 -14.79
N LYS A 144 9.11 9.17 -15.71
CA LYS A 144 9.28 7.72 -15.68
C LYS A 144 9.96 7.28 -14.39
N ALA A 145 9.43 6.22 -13.79
CA ALA A 145 10.01 5.53 -12.64
C ALA A 145 10.88 4.35 -13.13
N PRO A 146 12.23 4.49 -13.19
CA PRO A 146 13.11 3.42 -13.65
C PRO A 146 13.02 2.12 -12.84
N MET A 147 12.55 2.16 -11.59
CA MET A 147 12.41 0.99 -10.72
C MET A 147 11.34 0.00 -11.22
N PHE A 148 10.41 0.43 -12.08
CA PHE A 148 9.51 -0.51 -12.77
C PHE A 148 10.24 -1.39 -13.81
N ASP A 149 11.43 -1.00 -14.25
CA ASP A 149 12.26 -1.75 -15.21
C ASP A 149 13.41 -2.50 -14.54
N ASP A 150 13.55 -2.37 -13.21
CA ASP A 150 14.59 -3.04 -12.44
C ASP A 150 14.12 -4.45 -12.01
N PRO A 151 14.78 -5.53 -12.46
CA PRO A 151 14.42 -6.90 -12.13
C PRO A 151 14.37 -7.20 -10.62
N LEU A 152 15.14 -6.47 -9.80
CA LEU A 152 15.21 -6.68 -8.35
C LEU A 152 13.85 -6.53 -7.65
N TYR A 153 12.88 -5.85 -8.27
CA TYR A 153 11.54 -5.66 -7.70
C TYR A 153 10.50 -6.69 -8.18
N TYR A 154 10.95 -7.69 -8.96
CA TYR A 154 10.10 -8.76 -9.50
C TYR A 154 10.58 -10.17 -9.12
N GLU A 155 11.74 -10.29 -8.45
CA GLU A 155 12.29 -11.52 -7.87
C GLU A 155 11.78 -11.77 -6.45
#